data_AF-A0A919UFM5-F1
#
_entry.id   AF-A0A919UFM5-F1
#
_cell.length_a   1.000
_cell.length_b   1.000
_cell.length_c   1.000
_cell.angle_alpha   90.00
_cell.angle_beta   90.00
_cell.angle_gamma   90.00
#
_symmetry.space_group_name_H-M   'P 1'
#
loop_
_entity.id
_entity.type
_entity.pdbx_description
1 polymer ?
#
loop_
_entity_poly.entity_id
_entity_poly.type
_entity_poly.pdbx_seq_one_letter_code
_entity_poly.pdbx_strand_id
1 'polypeptide(L)'
;MATRKTSITEVPYDKRGNLLFYVEGSRGYSYLDDDAYVVPYSMRPNVAFTATLTLDSMRTGRSAKYLVWRDTGGHHYPMFISDLTTMLPLVTVSRGVVSGTWIVRKKGQNFGIALDTGS
;
A
#
# COMPACT_ATOMS: atom_id res chain seq x y z
N MET A 1 9.92 11.44 22.12
CA MET A 1 9.28 11.26 20.80
C MET A 1 8.18 10.23 20.96
N ALA A 2 6.94 10.56 20.61
CA ALA A 2 5.81 9.64 20.78
C ALA A 2 5.75 8.69 19.58
N THR A 3 5.92 7.39 19.83
CA THR A 3 5.77 6.29 18.86
C THR A 3 4.38 6.36 18.24
N ARG A 4 4.28 6.65 16.94
CA ARG A 4 3.01 6.50 16.21
C ARG A 4 2.81 5.01 15.97
N LYS A 5 2.31 4.28 16.97
CA LYS A 5 1.82 2.90 16.78
C LYS A 5 0.83 2.94 15.62
N THR A 6 1.12 2.24 14.52
CA THR A 6 0.10 1.92 13.54
C THR A 6 -0.98 1.14 14.28
N SER A 7 -2.17 1.72 14.42
CA SER A 7 -3.30 1.10 15.15
C SER A 7 -3.85 -0.15 14.47
N ILE A 8 -3.29 -0.53 13.32
CA ILE A 8 -3.69 -1.71 12.56
C ILE A 8 -2.66 -2.83 12.76
N THR A 9 -3.17 -3.98 13.21
CA THR A 9 -2.38 -5.20 13.46
C THR A 9 -2.44 -6.18 12.29
N GLU A 10 -3.49 -6.09 11.46
CA GLU A 10 -3.70 -6.96 10.31
C GLU A 10 -4.17 -6.16 9.10
N VAL A 11 -3.82 -6.64 7.91
CA VAL A 11 -4.03 -5.96 6.63
C VAL A 11 -4.43 -6.93 5.51
N PRO A 12 -5.26 -6.48 4.55
CA PRO A 12 -5.88 -7.37 3.58
C PRO A 12 -4.99 -7.63 2.37
N TYR A 13 -4.64 -8.89 2.14
CA TYR A 13 -3.93 -9.32 0.94
C TYR A 13 -4.76 -10.30 0.13
N ASP A 14 -4.71 -10.18 -1.20
CA ASP A 14 -5.31 -11.17 -2.09
C ASP A 14 -4.46 -12.46 -2.16
N LYS A 15 -4.99 -13.47 -2.87
CA LYS A 15 -4.29 -14.75 -3.09
C LYS A 15 -2.97 -14.62 -3.85
N ARG A 16 -2.75 -13.51 -4.57
CA ARG A 16 -1.54 -13.24 -5.35
C ARG A 16 -0.50 -12.46 -4.54
N GLY A 17 -0.83 -12.00 -3.32
CA GLY A 17 0.06 -11.19 -2.50
C GLY A 17 -0.05 -9.69 -2.71
N ASN A 18 -1.04 -9.22 -3.47
CA ASN A 18 -1.30 -7.78 -3.60
C ASN A 18 -1.99 -7.24 -2.34
N LEU A 19 -1.56 -6.07 -1.87
CA LEU A 19 -2.26 -5.34 -0.83
C LEU A 19 -3.54 -4.74 -1.42
N LEU A 20 -4.68 -5.02 -0.80
CA LEU A 20 -5.95 -4.46 -1.24
C LEU A 20 -6.11 -3.03 -0.71
N PHE A 21 -6.51 -2.12 -1.61
CA PHE A 21 -6.74 -0.73 -1.24
C PHE A 21 -7.95 -0.55 -0.32
N TYR A 22 -9.00 -1.36 -0.51
CA TYR A 22 -10.25 -1.25 0.24
C TYR A 22 -10.90 -2.62 0.44
N VAL A 23 -11.48 -2.83 1.62
CA VAL A 23 -12.29 -4.01 1.95
C VAL A 23 -13.58 -3.57 2.63
N GLU A 24 -14.67 -4.31 2.39
CA GLU A 24 -15.99 -4.07 2.96
C GLU A 24 -16.61 -5.42 3.35
N GLY A 25 -16.76 -5.67 4.64
CA GLY A 25 -17.20 -6.98 5.14
C GLY A 25 -16.27 -8.10 4.64
N SER A 26 -16.85 -9.10 3.97
CA SER A 26 -16.11 -10.22 3.38
C SER A 26 -15.59 -9.95 1.96
N ARG A 27 -15.78 -8.75 1.41
CA ARG A 27 -15.38 -8.39 0.04
C ARG A 27 -14.11 -7.56 0.03
N GLY A 28 -13.10 -8.01 -0.71
CA GLY A 28 -11.92 -7.23 -1.03
C GLY A 28 -12.04 -6.63 -2.42
N TYR A 29 -11.61 -5.38 -2.60
CA TYR A 29 -11.67 -4.71 -3.90
C TYR A 29 -10.27 -4.51 -4.45
N SER A 30 -10.00 -5.15 -5.59
CA SER A 30 -8.82 -4.88 -6.42
C SER A 30 -9.18 -3.84 -7.47
N TYR A 31 -8.24 -2.94 -7.73
CA TYR A 31 -8.34 -1.87 -8.74
C TYR A 31 -7.11 -1.90 -9.66
N LEU A 32 -6.49 -3.09 -9.79
CA LEU A 32 -5.36 -3.29 -10.69
C LEU A 32 -5.80 -3.29 -12.14
N ASP A 33 -7.00 -3.80 -12.40
CA ASP A 33 -7.70 -3.66 -13.68
C ASP A 33 -8.52 -2.36 -13.63
N ASP A 34 -8.76 -1.74 -14.79
CA ASP A 34 -9.33 -0.38 -14.89
C ASP A 34 -10.67 -0.22 -14.14
N ASP A 35 -11.41 -1.32 -13.96
CA ASP A 35 -12.59 -1.41 -13.11
C ASP A 35 -12.33 -2.16 -11.81
N ALA A 36 -13.01 -1.72 -10.74
CA ALA A 36 -12.97 -2.41 -9.45
C ALA A 36 -13.64 -3.78 -9.54
N TYR A 37 -12.96 -4.84 -9.12
CA TYR A 37 -13.54 -6.18 -9.03
C TYR A 37 -13.31 -6.81 -7.65
N VAL A 38 -14.27 -7.64 -7.25
CA VAL A 38 -14.25 -8.31 -5.96
C VAL A 38 -13.29 -9.48 -6.00
N VAL A 39 -12.38 -9.53 -5.04
CA VAL A 39 -11.41 -10.60 -4.87
C VAL A 39 -11.48 -11.19 -3.46
N PRO A 40 -11.29 -12.51 -3.31
CA PRO A 40 -11.03 -13.12 -2.00
C PRO A 40 -9.76 -12.53 -1.39
N TYR A 41 -9.77 -12.35 -0.07
CA TYR A 41 -8.63 -11.85 0.67
C TYR A 41 -8.45 -12.57 1.99
N SER A 42 -7.22 -12.52 2.51
CA SER A 42 -6.87 -12.96 3.85
C SER A 42 -6.31 -11.76 4.61
N MET A 43 -6.72 -11.60 5.87
CA MET A 43 -6.03 -10.71 6.79
C MET A 43 -4.67 -11.33 7.15
N ARG A 44 -3.60 -10.56 7.01
CA ARG A 44 -2.23 -10.97 7.38
C ARG A 44 -1.65 -9.97 8.39
N PRO A 45 -0.73 -10.38 9.26
CA PRO A 45 -0.06 -9.47 10.18
C PRO A 45 0.55 -8.26 9.46
N ASN A 46 0.35 -7.06 10.02
CA ASN A 46 0.98 -5.85 9.52
C ASN A 46 2.42 -5.76 10.05
N VAL A 47 3.35 -6.33 9.30
CA VAL A 47 4.78 -6.31 9.61
C VAL A 47 5.49 -5.46 8.57
N ALA A 48 6.43 -4.65 9.02
CA ALA A 48 7.28 -3.88 8.13
C ALA A 48 8.10 -4.81 7.24
N PHE A 49 8.28 -4.45 5.97
CA PHE A 49 8.99 -5.27 4.99
C PHE A 49 9.94 -4.43 4.14
N THR A 50 11.10 -4.97 3.83
CA THR A 50 12.07 -4.31 2.95
C THR A 50 11.82 -4.72 1.51
N ALA A 51 11.65 -3.74 0.62
CA ALA A 51 11.46 -3.99 -0.81
C ALA A 51 12.00 -2.84 -1.66
N THR A 52 12.40 -3.18 -2.88
CA THR A 52 12.54 -2.23 -3.98
C THR A 52 11.25 -2.20 -4.76
N LEU A 53 10.66 -1.01 -4.88
CA LEU A 53 9.38 -0.79 -5.53
C LEU A 53 9.56 0.07 -6.77
N THR A 54 8.85 -0.28 -7.83
CA THR A 54 8.73 0.51 -9.05
C THR A 54 7.35 1.14 -9.08
N LEU A 55 7.27 2.45 -9.35
CA LEU A 55 6.01 3.13 -9.62
C LEU A 55 5.40 2.53 -10.89
N ASP A 56 4.24 1.92 -10.75
CA ASP A 56 3.57 1.19 -11.82
C ASP A 56 2.49 2.05 -12.50
N SER A 57 1.55 2.55 -11.70
CA SER A 57 0.38 3.27 -12.23
C SER A 57 -0.22 4.22 -11.19
N MET A 58 -1.10 5.12 -11.65
CA MET A 58 -1.99 5.88 -10.78
C MET A 58 -3.41 5.34 -10.95
N ARG A 59 -4.11 5.09 -9.83
CA ARG A 59 -5.46 4.57 -9.82
C ARG A 59 -6.40 5.48 -9.04
N THR A 60 -7.69 5.38 -9.36
CA THR A 60 -8.77 6.12 -8.69
C THR A 60 -9.72 5.11 -8.06
N GLY A 61 -9.78 5.11 -6.73
CA GLY A 61 -10.85 4.44 -6.00
C GLY A 61 -12.07 5.34 -5.89
N ARG A 62 -13.14 4.83 -5.26
CA ARG A 62 -14.42 5.55 -5.11
C ARG A 62 -14.29 6.95 -4.49
N SER A 63 -13.33 7.16 -3.59
CA SER A 63 -13.17 8.41 -2.82
C SER A 63 -11.74 8.95 -2.76
N ALA A 64 -10.79 8.33 -3.47
CA ALA A 64 -9.38 8.71 -3.38
C ALA A 64 -8.58 8.30 -4.62
N LYS A 65 -7.56 9.09 -4.94
CA LYS A 65 -6.49 8.71 -5.86
C LYS A 65 -5.29 8.17 -5.09
N TYR A 66 -4.61 7.20 -5.66
CA TYR A 66 -3.42 6.58 -5.08
C TYR A 66 -2.48 6.12 -6.19
N LEU A 67 -1.20 6.00 -5.85
CA LEU A 67 -0.20 5.41 -6.71
C LEU A 67 -0.07 3.92 -6.39
N VAL A 68 0.08 3.09 -7.42
CA VAL A 68 0.36 1.68 -7.29
C VAL A 68 1.85 1.48 -7.48
N TRP A 69 2.45 0.81 -6.51
CA TRP A 69 3.85 0.41 -6.51
C TRP A 69 3.95 -1.09 -6.68
N ARG A 70 4.97 -1.55 -7.41
CA ARG A 70 5.17 -2.96 -7.71
C ARG A 70 6.55 -3.42 -7.26
N ASP A 71 6.62 -4.53 -6.53
CA ASP A 71 7.90 -5.16 -6.17
C ASP A 71 8.45 -6.05 -7.31
N THR A 72 9.61 -6.67 -7.07
CA THR A 72 10.23 -7.60 -8.02
C THR A 72 9.48 -8.92 -8.18
N GLY A 73 8.60 -9.27 -7.23
CA GLY A 73 7.71 -10.43 -7.30
C GLY A 73 6.43 -10.16 -8.09
N GLY A 74 6.19 -8.92 -8.50
CA GLY A 74 4.96 -8.51 -9.20
C GLY A 74 3.78 -8.25 -8.25
N HIS A 75 4.02 -8.13 -6.94
CA HIS A 75 3.01 -7.74 -5.96
C HIS A 75 2.78 -6.24 -6.01
N HIS A 76 1.51 -5.84 -5.87
CA HIS A 76 1.10 -4.45 -5.92
C HIS A 76 0.77 -3.89 -4.55
N TYR A 77 1.18 -2.65 -4.35
CA TYR A 77 1.06 -1.91 -3.10
C TYR A 77 0.53 -0.50 -3.39
N PRO A 78 -0.74 -0.20 -3.07
CA PRO A 78 -1.25 1.16 -3.17
C PRO A 78 -0.57 2.05 -2.13
N MET A 79 -0.30 3.30 -2.49
CA MET A 79 0.24 4.34 -1.62
C MET A 79 -0.63 5.59 -1.74
N PHE A 80 -1.02 6.15 -0.60
CA PHE A 80 -1.74 7.43 -0.57
C PHE A 80 -0.83 8.56 -1.03
N ILE A 81 -1.38 9.53 -1.77
CA ILE A 81 -0.64 10.72 -2.21
C ILE A 81 0.00 11.46 -1.02
N SER A 82 -0.66 11.50 0.14
CA SER A 82 -0.10 12.13 1.35
C SER A 82 1.10 11.36 1.96
N ASP A 83 1.15 10.03 1.80
CA ASP A 83 2.33 9.27 2.23
C ASP A 83 3.45 9.40 1.20
N LEU A 84 3.13 9.51 -0.10
CA LEU A 84 4.10 9.84 -1.14
C LEU A 84 4.80 11.18 -0.86
N THR A 85 4.04 12.25 -0.60
CA THR A 85 4.63 13.57 -0.31
C THR A 85 5.48 13.57 0.97
N THR A 86 5.19 12.66 1.91
CA THR A 86 6.01 12.45 3.11
C THR A 86 7.28 11.65 2.78
N MET A 87 7.19 10.68 1.86
CA MET A 87 8.30 9.82 1.47
C MET A 87 9.33 10.56 0.61
N LEU A 88 8.90 11.35 -0.38
CA LEU A 88 9.78 11.96 -1.38
C LEU A 88 10.96 12.78 -0.81
N PRO A 89 10.81 13.52 0.29
CA PRO A 89 11.95 14.22 0.93
C PRO A 89 12.96 13.29 1.63
N LEU A 90 12.59 12.03 1.91
CA LEU A 90 13.35 11.11 2.76
C LEU A 90 14.12 10.04 1.96
N VAL A 91 13.79 9.86 0.69
CA VAL A 91 14.36 8.80 -0.15
C VAL A 91 14.71 9.32 -1.53
N THR A 92 15.68 8.67 -2.18
CA THR A 92 15.95 8.92 -3.59
C THR A 92 15.03 8.05 -4.44
N VAL A 93 14.26 8.69 -5.31
CA VAL A 93 13.50 8.01 -6.38
C VAL A 93 14.23 8.22 -7.69
N SER A 94 14.69 7.13 -8.32
CA SER A 94 15.38 7.17 -9.60
C SER A 94 14.61 6.38 -10.63
N ARG A 95 14.19 7.04 -11.73
CA ARG A 95 13.39 6.43 -12.81
C ARG A 95 12.14 5.70 -12.29
N GLY A 96 11.48 6.26 -11.28
CA GLY A 96 10.30 5.65 -10.64
C GLY A 96 10.61 4.48 -9.71
N VAL A 97 11.87 4.18 -9.42
CA VAL A 97 12.30 3.10 -8.53
C VAL A 97 12.74 3.66 -7.18
N VAL A 98 12.33 3.00 -6.10
CA VAL A 98 12.66 3.38 -4.73
C VAL A 98 12.87 2.13 -3.87
N SER A 99 13.93 2.12 -3.07
CA SER A 99 14.18 1.07 -2.08
C SER A 99 13.92 1.61 -0.68
N GLY A 100 13.32 0.79 0.17
CA GLY A 100 13.06 1.17 1.55
C GLY A 100 12.46 0.04 2.38
N THR A 101 12.22 0.36 3.64
CA THR A 101 11.36 -0.43 4.51
C THR A 101 9.97 0.18 4.47
N TRP A 102 8.97 -0.65 4.26
CA TRP A 102 7.58 -0.25 4.03
C TRP A 102 6.71 -0.85 5.11
N ILE A 103 5.69 -0.11 5.53
CA ILE A 103 4.65 -0.60 6.43
C ILE A 103 3.29 -0.17 5.92
N VAL A 104 2.28 -1.02 6.13
CA VAL A 104 0.91 -0.65 5.73
C VAL A 104 0.33 0.30 6.78
N ARG A 105 -0.38 1.31 6.28
CA ARG A 105 -1.19 2.26 7.04
C ARG A 105 -2.63 2.21 6.56
N LYS A 106 -3.54 2.58 7.46
CA LYS A 106 -4.96 2.71 7.18
C LYS A 106 -5.39 4.16 7.32
N LYS A 107 -6.14 4.67 6.36
CA LYS A 107 -6.76 6.00 6.37
C LYS A 107 -8.25 5.86 6.09
N GLY A 108 -9.07 6.04 7.12
CA GLY A 108 -10.49 5.68 7.06
C GLY A 108 -10.66 4.17 6.87
N GLN A 109 -11.24 3.76 5.74
CA GLN A 109 -11.37 2.35 5.35
C GLN A 109 -10.33 1.88 4.32
N ASN A 110 -9.49 2.80 3.84
CA ASN A 110 -8.51 2.49 2.82
C ASN A 110 -7.19 2.05 3.43
N PHE A 111 -6.47 1.17 2.74
CA PHE A 111 -5.14 0.68 3.10
C PHE A 111 -4.12 1.11 2.05
N GLY A 112 -2.90 1.38 2.49
CA GLY A 112 -1.79 1.67 1.60
C GLY A 112 -0.46 1.62 2.33
N ILE A 113 0.62 1.40 1.58
CA ILE A 113 1.97 1.41 2.13
C ILE A 113 2.44 2.85 2.39
N ALA A 114 3.34 2.98 3.34
CA ALA A 114 4.13 4.18 3.58
C ALA A 114 5.57 3.76 3.92
N LEU A 115 6.51 4.68 3.74
CA LEU A 115 7.86 4.50 4.25
C LEU A 115 7.81 4.28 5.77
N ASP A 116 8.40 3.20 6.23
CA ASP A 116 8.63 2.97 7.65
C ASP A 116 9.85 3.78 8.06
N THR A 117 9.61 4.87 8.78
CA THR A 117 10.67 5.77 9.24
C THR A 117 11.33 5.28 10.53
N GLY A 118 10.92 4.12 11.06
CA GLY A 118 11.23 3.74 12.42
C GLY A 118 10.60 4.73 13.42
N SER A 119 10.46 4.31 14.65
CA SER A 119 10.17 5.16 15.80
C SER A 119 11.03 4.69 16.95
#